data_AF-A0A0A7LHQ5-F1
#
_entry.id   AF-A0A0A7LHQ5-F1
#
_cell.length_a   1.000
_cell.length_b   1.000
_cell.length_c   1.000
_cell.angle_alpha   90.00
_cell.angle_beta   90.00
_cell.angle_gamma   90.00
#
_symmetry.space_group_name_H-M   'P 1'
#
loop_
_entity.id
_entity.type
_entity.pdbx_description
1 polymer ?
#
loop_
_entity_poly.entity_id
_entity_poly.type
_entity_poly.pdbx_seq_one_letter_code
_entity_poly.pdbx_strand_id
1 'polypeptide(L)'
;MPKQFKIGQQYNFLKALTYISFIYRQHIANPMVKDKICSSCGKRLIGHGNTTFKCPKCGNTDIGRCDQCRDQSVSYECKKCGFIGP
;
A
#
# COMPACT_ATOMS: atom_id res chain seq x y z
N MET A 1 10.90 29.53 -37.86
CA MET A 1 10.60 30.92 -37.46
C MET A 1 9.92 30.93 -36.09
N PRO A 2 10.54 31.47 -35.03
CA PRO A 2 9.96 31.48 -33.70
C PRO A 2 8.91 32.58 -33.57
N LYS A 3 7.69 32.23 -33.15
CA LYS A 3 6.69 33.22 -32.75
C LYS A 3 6.92 33.56 -31.28
N GLN A 4 7.38 34.79 -31.06
CA GLN A 4 7.53 35.40 -29.74
C GLN A 4 6.18 35.42 -29.02
N PHE A 5 6.08 34.84 -27.83
CA PHE A 5 4.90 34.97 -26.97
C PHE A 5 5.27 35.79 -25.73
N LYS A 6 4.51 36.87 -25.53
CA LYS A 6 4.87 38.03 -24.70
C LYS A 6 4.96 37.67 -23.22
N ILE A 7 6.01 38.20 -22.59
CA ILE A 7 6.20 38.31 -21.14
C ILE A 7 5.01 39.11 -20.58
N GLY A 8 4.26 38.55 -19.63
CA GLY A 8 3.25 39.32 -18.90
C GLY A 8 2.08 38.53 -18.36
N GLN A 9 2.31 37.68 -17.37
CA GLN A 9 1.29 37.38 -16.37
C GLN A 9 1.97 37.29 -15.01
N GLN A 10 1.86 38.36 -14.21
CA GLN A 10 2.16 38.33 -12.78
C GLN A 10 1.35 37.19 -12.17
N TYR A 11 2.03 36.13 -11.76
CA TYR A 11 1.50 34.99 -11.03
C TYR A 11 0.86 35.52 -9.75
N ASN A 12 -0.46 35.58 -9.72
CA ASN A 12 -1.24 36.10 -8.61
C ASN A 12 -0.97 35.19 -7.40
N PHE A 13 -0.27 35.69 -6.37
CA PHE A 13 0.22 34.93 -5.21
C PHE A 13 -0.88 34.10 -4.55
N LEU A 14 -2.11 34.61 -4.53
CA LEU A 14 -3.29 33.91 -4.02
C LEU A 14 -3.61 32.63 -4.82
N LYS A 15 -3.46 32.64 -6.15
CA LYS A 15 -3.66 31.45 -7.00
C LYS A 15 -2.59 30.39 -6.76
N ALA A 16 -1.35 30.80 -6.51
CA ALA A 16 -0.27 29.90 -6.14
C ALA A 16 -0.52 29.25 -4.77
N LEU A 17 -1.00 29.99 -3.78
CA LEU A 17 -1.34 29.46 -2.46
C LEU A 17 -2.53 28.47 -2.50
N THR A 18 -3.56 28.75 -3.29
CA THR A 18 -4.67 27.81 -3.50
C THR A 18 -4.21 26.54 -4.23
N TYR A 19 -3.26 26.67 -5.16
CA TYR A 19 -2.68 25.52 -5.86
C TYR A 19 -1.81 24.68 -4.92
N ILE A 20 -0.94 25.31 -4.12
CA ILE A 20 -0.08 24.63 -3.15
C ILE A 20 -0.91 23.90 -2.08
N SER A 21 -1.98 24.52 -1.56
CA SER A 21 -2.88 23.85 -0.60
C SER A 21 -3.67 22.69 -1.21
N PHE A 22 -4.03 22.76 -2.50
CA PHE A 22 -4.63 21.64 -3.24
C PHE A 22 -3.64 20.47 -3.42
N ILE A 23 -2.38 20.74 -3.74
CA ILE A 23 -1.31 19.73 -3.81
C ILE A 23 -1.06 19.12 -2.43
N TYR A 24 -0.95 19.93 -1.37
CA TYR A 24 -0.73 19.44 0.01
C TYR A 24 -1.88 18.55 0.50
N ARG A 25 -3.14 18.82 0.11
CA ARG A 25 -4.30 17.96 0.40
C ARG A 25 -4.17 16.55 -0.15
N GLN A 26 -3.57 16.36 -1.33
CA GLN A 26 -3.46 15.04 -1.95
C GLN A 26 -2.35 14.18 -1.33
N HIS A 27 -1.33 14.78 -0.71
CA HIS A 27 -0.21 14.04 -0.11
C HIS A 27 -0.42 13.61 1.35
N ILE A 28 -1.38 14.20 2.08
CA ILE A 28 -1.66 13.85 3.49
C ILE A 28 -2.63 12.66 3.63
N ALA A 29 -3.42 12.35 2.60
CA ALA A 29 -4.49 11.35 2.64
C ALA A 29 -4.11 10.00 2.02
N ASN A 30 -2.85 9.58 2.09
CA ASN A 30 -2.52 8.16 1.97
C ASN A 30 -2.52 7.57 3.38
N PRO A 31 -3.68 7.13 3.92
CA PRO A 31 -3.65 6.33 5.13
C PRO A 31 -2.73 5.17 4.84
N MET A 32 -1.70 5.00 5.66
CA MET A 32 -0.87 3.81 5.64
C MET A 32 -1.82 2.62 5.73
N VAL A 33 -2.11 2.01 4.58
CA VAL A 33 -2.81 0.75 4.49
C VAL A 33 -2.08 -0.13 5.48
N LYS A 34 -2.81 -0.66 6.47
CA LYS A 34 -2.22 -1.54 7.47
C LYS A 34 -1.59 -2.70 6.71
N ASP A 35 -0.30 -2.57 6.44
CA ASP A 35 0.36 -3.40 5.44
C ASP A 35 0.27 -4.82 5.95
N LYS A 36 -0.50 -5.64 5.24
CA LYS A 36 -0.60 -7.05 5.58
C LYS A 36 0.76 -7.63 5.29
N ILE A 37 1.40 -8.22 6.29
CA ILE A 37 2.73 -8.83 6.14
C ILE A 37 2.53 -10.31 5.84
N CYS A 38 3.36 -10.88 4.96
CA CYS A 38 3.37 -12.31 4.72
C CYS A 38 3.81 -13.04 6.00
N SER A 39 3.01 -14.03 6.41
CA SER A 39 3.21 -14.78 7.64
C SER A 39 4.45 -15.70 7.60
N SER A 40 4.96 -15.99 6.39
CA SER A 40 6.13 -16.84 6.17
C SER A 40 7.42 -16.03 5.92
N CYS A 41 7.41 -15.11 4.96
CA CYS A 41 8.63 -14.40 4.53
C CYS A 41 8.76 -12.96 5.05
N GLY A 42 7.73 -12.40 5.72
CA GLY A 42 7.79 -11.03 6.23
C GLY A 42 7.68 -9.92 5.18
N LYS A 43 7.52 -10.25 3.89
CA LYS A 43 7.31 -9.27 2.82
C LYS A 43 5.97 -8.55 2.99
N ARG A 44 5.95 -7.25 2.69
CA ARG A 44 4.69 -6.48 2.63
C ARG A 44 3.84 -6.97 1.46
N LEU A 45 2.57 -7.25 1.73
CA LEU A 45 1.58 -7.67 0.75
C LEU A 45 1.00 -6.42 0.05
N ILE A 46 1.82 -5.82 -0.81
CA ILE A 46 1.44 -4.68 -1.63
C ILE A 46 1.14 -5.20 -3.04
N GLY A 47 -0.02 -4.84 -3.61
CA GLY A 47 -0.42 -5.22 -4.96
C GLY A 47 -1.19 -6.55 -5.07
N HIS A 48 -1.30 -7.04 -6.30
CA HIS A 48 -2.14 -8.20 -6.69
C HIS A 48 -1.42 -9.54 -6.44
N GLY A 49 -2.19 -10.62 -6.28
CA GLY A 49 -1.67 -11.99 -6.07
C GLY A 49 -1.53 -12.41 -4.59
N ASN A 50 -1.50 -11.43 -3.69
CA ASN A 50 -1.52 -11.66 -2.25
C ASN A 50 -2.90 -12.13 -1.78
N THR A 51 -2.94 -13.07 -0.85
CA THR A 51 -4.20 -13.50 -0.21
C THR A 51 -4.17 -13.25 1.29
N THR A 52 -5.35 -13.06 1.87
CA THR A 52 -5.55 -13.01 3.32
C THR A 52 -6.75 -13.87 3.67
N PHE A 53 -6.57 -14.78 4.62
CA PHE A 53 -7.62 -15.66 5.09
C PHE A 53 -7.53 -15.84 6.61
N LYS A 54 -8.61 -16.28 7.24
CA LYS A 54 -8.59 -16.61 8.67
C LYS A 54 -7.93 -17.95 8.90
N CYS A 55 -7.21 -18.10 10.01
CA CYS A 55 -6.62 -19.39 10.38
C CYS A 55 -7.68 -20.50 10.37
N PRO A 56 -7.48 -21.61 9.64
CA PRO A 56 -8.47 -22.69 9.54
C PRO A 56 -8.68 -23.45 10.86
N LYS A 57 -7.71 -23.37 11.79
CA LYS A 57 -7.78 -24.07 13.08
C LYS A 57 -8.47 -23.24 14.16
N CYS A 58 -8.17 -21.94 14.27
CA CYS A 58 -8.69 -21.11 15.36
C CYS A 58 -9.65 -19.99 14.93
N GLY A 59 -9.71 -19.62 13.65
CA GLY A 59 -10.57 -18.54 13.14
C GLY A 59 -10.23 -17.12 13.62
N ASN A 60 -9.35 -16.98 14.62
CA ASN A 60 -9.14 -15.74 15.36
C ASN A 60 -8.07 -14.81 14.78
N THR A 61 -7.20 -15.32 13.91
CA THR A 61 -6.09 -14.55 13.31
C THR A 61 -6.23 -14.51 11.80
N ASP A 62 -6.05 -13.33 11.22
CA ASP A 62 -5.92 -13.15 9.79
C ASP A 62 -4.47 -13.45 9.36
N ILE A 63 -4.32 -14.35 8.40
CA ILE A 63 -3.04 -14.83 7.87
C ILE A 63 -2.89 -14.26 6.46
N GLY A 64 -1.87 -13.42 6.29
CA GLY A 64 -1.45 -12.90 5.00
C GLY A 64 -0.43 -13.82 4.35
N ARG A 65 -0.58 -14.09 3.05
CA ARG A 65 0.33 -14.92 2.25
C ARG A 65 0.58 -14.27 0.90
N CYS A 66 1.86 -14.11 0.54
CA CYS A 66 2.22 -13.71 -0.82
C CYS A 66 2.05 -14.87 -1.79
N ASP A 67 2.00 -14.53 -3.07
CA ASP A 67 1.99 -15.45 -4.22
C ASP A 67 3.15 -16.46 -4.15
N GLN A 68 4.40 -15.99 -4.02
CA GLN A 68 5.59 -16.84 -4.03
C GLN A 68 5.57 -17.88 -2.91
N CYS A 69 5.21 -17.48 -1.68
CA CYS A 69 5.13 -18.43 -0.56
C CYS A 69 3.98 -19.42 -0.72
N ARG A 70 2.89 -19.05 -1.41
CA ARG A 70 1.80 -19.99 -1.74
C ARG A 70 2.24 -20.99 -2.80
N ASP A 71 2.86 -20.52 -3.87
CA ASP A 71 3.27 -21.37 -4.99
C ASP A 71 4.36 -22.36 -4.56
N GLN A 72 5.23 -21.94 -3.64
CA GLN A 72 6.29 -22.78 -3.08
C GLN A 72 5.84 -23.61 -1.86
N SER A 73 4.59 -23.49 -1.42
CA SER A 73 4.08 -24.16 -0.20
C SER A 73 4.98 -23.94 1.04
N VAL A 74 5.50 -22.71 1.19
CA VAL A 74 6.38 -22.35 2.32
C VAL A 74 5.54 -22.34 3.58
N SER A 75 5.94 -23.07 4.62
CA SER A 75 5.14 -23.14 5.84
C SER A 75 4.85 -21.77 6.48
N TYR A 76 3.69 -21.62 7.10
CA TYR A 76 3.31 -20.49 7.95
C TYR A 76 2.88 -20.96 9.32
N GLU A 77 3.14 -20.14 10.34
CA GLU A 77 2.71 -20.41 11.70
C GLU A 77 1.64 -19.42 12.16
N CYS A 78 0.55 -19.94 12.73
CA CYS A 78 -0.46 -19.11 13.38
C CYS A 78 -0.02 -18.69 14.80
N LYS A 79 0.24 -17.40 15.00
CA LYS A 79 0.64 -16.82 16.30
C LYS A 79 -0.33 -17.02 17.48
N LYS A 80 -1.57 -17.48 17.23
CA LYS A 80 -2.56 -17.72 18.30
C LYS A 80 -2.69 -19.18 18.71
N CYS A 81 -2.52 -20.12 17.78
CA CYS A 81 -2.76 -21.54 18.04
C CYS A 81 -1.59 -22.46 17.68
N GLY A 82 -0.48 -21.90 17.18
CA GLY A 82 0.71 -22.66 16.77
C GLY A 82 0.48 -23.58 15.57
N PHE A 83 -0.63 -23.42 14.84
CA PHE A 83 -0.89 -24.22 13.65
C PHE A 83 0.13 -23.89 12.56
N ILE A 84 0.82 -24.92 12.09
CA ILE A 84 1.75 -24.84 10.96
C ILE A 84 1.06 -25.43 9.73
N GLY A 85 0.80 -24.58 8.74
CA GLY A 85 0.22 -24.98 7.45
C GLY A 85 1.18 -24.68 6.31
N PRO A 86 0.98 -25.29 5.12
CA PRO A 86 1.77 -25.00 3.93
C PRO A 86 1.46 -23.63 3.32
#